data_AF-A0A4R5GC38-F1
#
_entry.id   AF-A0A4R5GC38-F1
#
_cell.length_a   1.000
_cell.length_b   1.000
_cell.length_c   1.000
_cell.angle_alpha   90.00
_cell.angle_beta   90.00
_cell.angle_gamma   90.00
#
_symmetry.space_group_name_H-M   'P 1'
#
loop_
_entity.id
_entity.type
_entity.pdbx_description
1 polymer ?
#
loop_
_entity_poly.entity_id
_entity_poly.type
_entity_poly.pdbx_seq_one_letter_code
_entity_poly.pdbx_strand_id
1 'polypeptide(L)'
;MGCHLYRARKMAAPGRHTAEDVKRQLASQNGLCYWCQQPLETYQVDHLIPLARGGSNGPENIVCACQSCNSRKHAKMPWEFAGRLL
;
A
#
# COMPACT_ATOMS: atom_id res chain seq x y z
N MET A 1 3.01 -7.52 -19.16
CA MET A 1 1.62 -7.09 -19.46
C MET A 1 0.82 -6.81 -18.17
N GLY A 2 1.29 -5.90 -17.30
CA GLY A 2 0.68 -5.65 -15.97
C GLY A 2 0.40 -4.18 -15.61
N CYS A 3 1.13 -3.23 -16.23
CA CYS A 3 1.03 -1.80 -15.92
C CYS A 3 -0.31 -1.16 -16.33
N HIS A 4 -0.85 -1.52 -17.51
CA HIS A 4 -2.13 -0.98 -17.99
C HIS A 4 -3.30 -1.39 -17.08
N LEU A 5 -3.31 -2.64 -16.64
CA LEU A 5 -4.35 -3.15 -15.73
C LEU A 5 -4.28 -2.51 -14.36
N TYR A 6 -3.07 -2.24 -13.83
CA TYR A 6 -2.92 -1.53 -12.56
C TYR A 6 -3.49 -0.11 -12.62
N ARG A 7 -3.15 0.66 -13.67
CA ARG A 7 -3.69 2.01 -13.85
C ARG A 7 -5.21 2.01 -13.96
N ALA A 8 -5.78 1.11 -14.76
CA ALA A 8 -7.23 0.97 -14.88
C ALA A 8 -7.90 0.64 -13.55
N ARG A 9 -7.34 -0.32 -12.79
CA ARG A 9 -7.83 -0.70 -11.46
C ARG A 9 -7.75 0.46 -10.46
N LYS A 10 -6.67 1.23 -10.48
CA LYS A 10 -6.52 2.41 -9.61
C LYS A 10 -7.56 3.48 -9.91
N MET A 11 -7.90 3.70 -11.19
CA MET A 11 -8.94 4.66 -11.57
C MET A 11 -10.35 4.17 -11.23
N ALA A 12 -10.58 2.86 -11.30
CA ALA A 12 -11.88 2.24 -11.02
C ALA A 12 -12.13 1.99 -9.51
N ALA A 13 -11.09 1.94 -8.70
CA ALA A 13 -11.21 1.68 -7.27
C ALA A 13 -11.91 2.86 -6.55
N PRO A 14 -12.77 2.57 -5.54
CA PRO A 14 -13.42 3.61 -4.77
C PRO A 14 -12.40 4.41 -3.95
N GLY A 15 -12.72 5.67 -3.69
CA GLY A 15 -11.87 6.56 -2.89
C GLY A 15 -10.65 7.10 -3.63
N ARG A 16 -10.06 8.15 -3.06
CA ARG A 16 -8.82 8.77 -3.52
C ARG A 16 -8.01 9.19 -2.31
N HIS A 17 -6.68 9.16 -2.45
CA HIS A 17 -5.77 9.73 -1.48
C HIS A 17 -4.98 10.88 -2.12
N THR A 18 -4.60 11.82 -1.28
CA THR A 18 -3.75 12.96 -1.60
C THR A 18 -2.33 12.74 -1.08
N ALA A 19 -1.40 13.63 -1.43
CA ALA A 19 -0.06 13.61 -0.85
C ALA A 19 -0.08 13.87 0.66
N GLU A 20 -1.05 14.61 1.16
CA GLU A 20 -1.20 14.87 2.60
C GLU A 20 -1.63 13.61 3.36
N ASP A 21 -2.52 12.81 2.77
CA ASP A 21 -2.91 11.52 3.34
C ASP A 21 -1.71 10.58 3.45
N VAL A 22 -0.85 10.56 2.42
CA VAL A 22 0.38 9.76 2.43
C VAL A 22 1.34 10.23 3.54
N LYS A 23 1.48 11.54 3.74
CA LYS A 23 2.28 12.08 4.85
C LYS A 23 1.70 11.69 6.21
N ARG A 24 0.37 11.72 6.37
CA ARG A 24 -0.31 11.26 7.60
C ARG A 24 -0.03 9.79 7.88
N GLN A 25 -0.04 8.94 6.85
CA GLN A 25 0.30 7.53 7.01
C GLN A 25 1.78 7.32 7.34
N LEU A 26 2.69 8.07 6.72
CA LEU A 26 4.10 8.00 7.08
C LEU A 26 4.33 8.39 8.55
N ALA A 27 3.65 9.45 9.02
CA ALA A 27 3.72 9.90 10.40
C ALA A 27 3.11 8.88 11.37
N SER A 28 1.96 8.29 11.06
CA SER A 28 1.32 7.26 11.89
C SER A 28 2.16 5.99 12.02
N GLN A 29 2.98 5.70 11.01
CA GLN A 29 3.94 4.60 10.99
C GLN A 29 5.29 4.94 11.64
N ASN A 30 5.46 6.12 12.25
CA ASN A 30 6.72 6.60 12.81
C ASN A 30 7.88 6.62 11.79
N GLY A 31 7.58 6.82 10.50
CA GLY A 31 8.60 6.76 9.44
C GLY A 31 9.15 5.35 9.19
N LEU A 32 8.50 4.30 9.70
CA LEU A 32 8.89 2.91 9.51
C LEU A 32 8.07 2.25 8.39
N CYS A 33 8.66 1.24 7.75
CA CYS A 33 7.97 0.39 6.80
C CYS A 33 6.84 -0.36 7.51
N TYR A 34 5.62 -0.26 6.98
CA TYR A 34 4.44 -0.93 7.57
C TYR A 34 4.65 -2.43 7.79
N TRP A 35 5.41 -3.06 6.88
CA TRP A 35 5.63 -4.51 6.87
C TRP A 35 6.82 -4.95 7.71
N CYS A 36 8.03 -4.50 7.39
CA CYS A 36 9.25 -4.98 8.06
C CYS A 36 9.68 -4.13 9.27
N GLN A 37 8.97 -3.03 9.55
CA GLN A 37 9.26 -2.12 10.67
C GLN A 37 10.67 -1.50 10.65
N GLN A 38 11.34 -1.52 9.48
CA GLN A 38 12.62 -0.83 9.28
C GLN A 38 12.39 0.63 8.89
N PRO A 39 13.30 1.56 9.25
CA PRO A 39 13.22 2.97 8.84
C PRO A 39 13.12 3.15 7.33
N LEU A 40 12.29 4.09 6.90
CA LEU A 40 12.11 4.45 5.49
C LEU A 40 12.93 5.69 5.15
N GLU A 41 14.02 5.51 4.40
CA GLU A 41 14.69 6.63 3.71
C GLU A 41 13.90 7.10 2.48
N THR A 42 13.33 6.12 1.76
CA THR A 42 12.38 6.32 0.67
C THR A 42 11.21 5.36 0.85
N TYR A 43 10.04 5.74 0.36
CA TYR A 43 8.82 4.95 0.53
C TYR A 43 7.99 4.90 -0.75
N GLN A 44 7.20 3.83 -0.84
CA GLN A 44 6.17 3.66 -1.86
C GLN A 44 4.81 3.53 -1.18
N VAL A 45 3.79 4.07 -1.84
CA VAL A 45 2.41 3.88 -1.42
C VAL A 45 2.00 2.47 -1.83
N ASP A 46 1.75 1.62 -0.84
CA ASP A 46 1.25 0.26 -1.00
C ASP A 46 -0.21 0.20 -0.57
N HIS A 47 -1.02 -0.58 -1.29
CA HIS A 47 -2.42 -0.81 -0.92
C HIS A 47 -2.50 -2.04 -0.03
N LEU A 48 -2.99 -1.88 1.21
CA LEU A 48 -3.17 -2.97 2.18
C LEU A 48 -3.92 -4.13 1.51
N ILE A 49 -5.14 -3.86 1.07
CA ILE A 49 -5.89 -4.73 0.16
C ILE A 49 -5.52 -4.35 -1.27
N PRO A 50 -4.94 -5.28 -2.07
CA PRO A 50 -4.59 -5.00 -3.45
C PRO A 50 -5.80 -4.56 -4.28
N LEU A 51 -5.62 -3.55 -5.15
CA LEU A 51 -6.66 -3.09 -6.07
C LEU A 51 -7.20 -4.22 -6.97
N ALA A 52 -6.34 -5.17 -7.34
CA ALA A 52 -6.74 -6.34 -8.12
C ALA A 52 -7.68 -7.31 -7.37
N ARG A 53 -7.82 -7.15 -6.05
CA ARG A 53 -8.67 -7.94 -5.15
C ARG A 53 -9.76 -7.10 -4.49
N GLY A 54 -10.10 -5.96 -5.10
CA GLY A 54 -11.21 -5.11 -4.65
C GLY A 54 -10.86 -4.07 -3.57
N GLY A 55 -9.58 -3.83 -3.30
CA GLY A 55 -9.18 -2.77 -2.37
C GLY A 55 -9.53 -1.36 -2.87
N SER A 56 -9.77 -0.43 -1.94
CA SER A 56 -10.00 0.99 -2.25
C SER A 56 -8.69 1.71 -2.59
N ASN A 57 -8.78 2.86 -3.25
CA ASN A 57 -7.68 3.80 -3.42
C ASN A 57 -7.74 4.95 -2.40
N GLY A 58 -8.57 4.82 -1.37
CA GLY A 58 -8.71 5.79 -0.27
C GLY A 58 -7.56 5.72 0.74
N PRO A 59 -7.42 6.75 1.60
CA PRO A 59 -6.39 6.84 2.63
C PRO A 59 -6.42 5.64 3.60
N GLU A 60 -7.59 5.07 3.86
CA GLU A 60 -7.81 3.94 4.76
C GLU A 60 -7.17 2.63 4.28
N ASN A 61 -6.91 2.49 2.98
CA ASN A 61 -6.35 1.28 2.39
C ASN A 61 -4.89 1.46 1.93
N ILE A 62 -4.24 2.57 2.25
CA ILE A 62 -2.85 2.81 1.86
C ILE A 62 -1.91 2.86 3.05
N VAL A 63 -0.69 2.37 2.83
CA VAL A 63 0.42 2.40 3.79
C VAL A 63 1.73 2.76 3.08
N CYS A 64 2.71 3.24 3.84
CA CYS A 64 4.05 3.50 3.34
C CYS A 64 4.92 2.25 3.53
N ALA A 65 5.45 1.71 2.44
CA ALA A 65 6.28 0.52 2.45
C ALA A 65 7.63 0.77 1.75
N CYS A 66 8.66 0.05 2.18
CA CYS A 66 9.92 0.03 1.44
C CYS A 66 9.74 -0.74 0.12
N GLN A 67 10.58 -0.44 -0.87
CA GLN A 67 10.49 -1.05 -2.20
C GLN A 67 10.56 -2.59 -2.15
N SER A 68 11.39 -3.15 -1.29
CA SER A 68 11.56 -4.60 -1.16
C SER A 68 10.31 -5.28 -0.62
N CYS A 69 9.66 -4.72 0.41
CA CYS A 69 8.41 -5.25 0.95
C CYS A 69 7.26 -5.10 -0.03
N ASN A 70 7.10 -3.91 -0.62
CA ASN A 70 6.07 -3.64 -1.62
C ASN A 70 6.15 -4.62 -2.81
N SER A 71 7.37 -4.86 -3.31
CA SER A 71 7.61 -5.81 -4.42
C SER A 71 7.31 -7.26 -4.03
N ARG A 72 7.66 -7.68 -2.80
CA ARG A 72 7.40 -9.05 -2.32
C ARG A 72 5.93 -9.31 -2.00
N LYS A 73 5.20 -8.30 -1.51
CA LYS A 73 3.75 -8.36 -1.27
C LYS A 73 3.00 -8.47 -2.59
N HIS A 74 3.30 -7.61 -3.56
CA HIS A 74 2.62 -7.58 -4.87
C HIS A 74 1.08 -7.57 -4.69
N ALA A 75 0.38 -8.56 -5.24
CA ALA A 75 -1.07 -8.72 -5.15
C ALA A 75 -1.53 -9.63 -3.99
N LYS A 76 -0.67 -9.90 -3.02
CA LYS A 76 -1.02 -10.67 -1.82
C LYS A 76 -1.83 -9.81 -0.85
N MET A 77 -2.77 -10.46 -0.17
CA MET A 77 -3.49 -9.91 0.97
C MET A 77 -2.53 -9.76 2.16
N PRO A 78 -2.83 -8.87 3.12
CA PRO A 78 -1.99 -8.68 4.30
C PRO A 78 -1.71 -9.97 5.07
N TRP A 79 -2.72 -10.84 5.21
CA TRP A 79 -2.58 -12.14 5.88
C TRP A 79 -1.73 -13.15 5.10
N GLU A 80 -1.72 -13.08 3.76
CA GLU A 80 -0.86 -13.94 2.92
C GLU A 80 0.61 -13.50 2.97
N PHE A 81 0.89 -12.24 3.29
CA PHE A 81 2.26 -11.70 3.30
C PHE A 81 2.88 -11.63 4.70
N ALA A 82 2.14 -11.11 5.67
CA ALA A 82 2.64 -10.85 7.03
C ALA A 82 2.06 -11.80 8.08
N GLY A 83 1.12 -12.68 7.71
CA GLY A 83 0.41 -13.52 8.67
C GLY A 83 -0.49 -12.75 9.65
N ARG A 84 -0.68 -11.44 9.44
CA ARG A 84 -1.60 -10.63 10.25
C ARG A 84 -3.03 -10.83 9.75
N LEU A 85 -3.91 -11.31 10.62
CA LEU A 85 -5.34 -11.08 10.49
C LEU A 85 -5.59 -9.59 10.78
N LEU A 86 -6.23 -8.89 9.84
CA LEU A 86 -6.58 -7.47 9.97
C LEU A 86 -7.66 -7.29 11.04
#